data_AF-X0TLG5-F1
#
_entry.id   AF-X0TLG5-F1
#
_cell.length_a   1.000
_cell.length_b   1.000
_cell.length_c   1.000
_cell.angle_alpha   90.00
_cell.angle_beta   90.00
_cell.angle_gamma   90.00
#
_symmetry.space_group_name_H-M   'P 1'
#
loop_
_entity.id
_entity.type
_entity.pdbx_description
1 polymer ?
#
loop_
_entity_poly.entity_id
_entity_poly.type
_entity_poly.pdbx_seq_one_letter_code
_entity_poly.pdbx_strand_id
1 'polypeptide(L)'
;MAKKYFSLIIVPHNRGKFKTITLSEKKVKIIITVLTLVFSTLTVFLIDYFSMNVTRQKYRELFDENSRQKQAITKYKVSLNKLKTNVDEFETYAKKINIMAGLKSPEVLKEVGVGGGDRGSGQELGSSSYSQDAGLNHAERISRKADGIDKNLDTLVRFFENQTAKLASTPAIWPTTGWLTSAFGSRIDPFTGKKAFHYGIDIASSFGNS
;
A
#
# COMPACT_ATOMS: atom_id res chain seq x y z
N MET A 1 80.29 38.58 8.26
CA MET A 1 79.07 39.22 7.69
C MET A 1 78.46 40.12 8.74
N ALA A 2 78.26 41.41 8.45
CA ALA A 2 77.73 42.39 9.41
C ALA A 2 76.34 41.95 9.90
N LYS A 3 76.14 41.91 11.22
CA LYS A 3 74.83 41.66 11.82
C LYS A 3 73.92 42.82 11.44
N LYS A 4 72.92 42.58 10.59
CA LYS A 4 71.92 43.60 10.23
C LYS A 4 70.89 43.69 11.36
N TYR A 5 70.62 44.91 11.80
CA TYR A 5 69.65 45.21 12.85
C TYR A 5 68.56 46.11 12.27
N PHE A 6 67.31 45.80 12.58
CA PHE A 6 66.18 46.66 12.29
C PHE A 6 65.87 47.48 13.55
N SER A 7 65.81 48.79 13.41
CA SER A 7 65.48 49.69 14.52
C SER A 7 64.11 50.32 14.25
N LEU A 8 63.13 49.98 15.08
CA LEU A 8 61.82 50.63 15.06
C LEU A 8 61.88 51.83 16.01
N ILE A 9 61.75 53.03 15.47
CA ILE A 9 61.76 54.28 16.23
C ILE A 9 60.32 54.77 16.31
N ILE A 10 59.72 54.73 17.49
CA ILE A 10 58.38 55.28 17.71
C ILE A 10 58.56 56.73 18.14
N VAL A 11 58.16 57.66 17.27
CA VAL A 11 58.25 59.11 17.51
C VAL A 11 56.87 59.64 17.94
N PRO A 12 56.66 59.98 19.22
CA PRO A 12 55.43 60.61 19.66
C PRO A 12 55.37 62.08 19.18
N HIS A 13 54.18 62.55 18.83
CA HIS A 13 53.98 63.88 18.23
C HIS A 13 54.09 65.04 19.25
N ASN A 14 54.23 64.77 20.54
CA ASN A 14 54.41 65.80 21.57
C ASN A 14 55.65 65.47 22.42
N ARG A 15 56.38 66.51 22.88
CA ARG A 15 57.78 66.50 23.40
C ARG A 15 58.10 65.43 24.46
N GLY A 16 58.14 64.17 24.07
CA GLY A 16 58.45 63.00 24.88
C GLY A 16 59.67 62.24 24.37
N LYS A 17 60.28 61.41 25.23
CA LYS A 17 61.49 60.64 24.92
C LYS A 17 61.24 59.62 23.81
N PHE A 18 62.11 59.59 22.80
CA PHE A 18 62.08 58.58 21.74
C PHE A 18 62.34 57.19 22.32
N LYS A 19 61.50 56.21 21.97
CA LYS A 19 61.75 54.79 22.26
C LYS A 19 62.20 54.09 20.98
N THR A 20 63.44 53.62 20.97
CA THR A 20 64.02 52.84 19.87
C THR A 20 64.14 51.38 20.28
N ILE A 21 63.46 50.49 19.58
CA ILE A 21 63.59 49.04 19.79
C ILE A 21 64.45 48.49 18.65
N THR A 22 65.62 47.95 18.98
CA THR A 22 66.54 47.35 18.00
C THR A 22 66.40 45.83 18.01
N LEU A 23 65.95 45.26 16.89
CA LEU A 23 65.81 43.81 16.70
C LEU A 23 66.86 43.29 15.71
N SER A 24 67.43 42.14 16.03
CA SER A 24 68.32 41.42 15.11
C SER A 24 67.52 40.76 13.98
N GLU A 25 68.05 40.76 12.75
CA GLU A 25 67.42 40.15 11.56
C GLU A 25 66.93 38.70 11.78
N LYS A 26 67.68 37.87 12.54
CA LYS A 26 67.27 36.48 12.84
C LYS A 26 66.00 36.40 13.68
N LYS A 27 65.82 37.31 14.66
CA LYS A 27 64.62 37.34 15.50
C LYS A 27 63.39 37.76 14.69
N VAL A 28 63.56 38.72 13.78
CA VAL A 28 62.49 39.15 12.87
C VAL A 28 62.04 38.00 11.96
N LYS A 29 62.97 37.25 11.37
CA LYS A 29 62.66 36.08 10.53
C LYS A 29 61.87 35.01 11.31
N ILE A 30 62.30 34.68 12.53
CA ILE A 30 61.59 33.70 13.39
C ILE A 30 60.17 34.18 13.72
N ILE A 31 60.01 35.46 14.10
CA ILE A 31 58.69 36.02 14.42
C ILE A 31 57.76 35.94 13.21
N ILE A 32 58.24 36.30 12.02
CA ILE A 32 57.44 36.23 10.78
C ILE A 32 57.04 34.78 10.49
N THR A 33 57.97 33.82 10.56
CA THR A 33 57.66 32.41 10.32
C THR A 33 56.63 31.86 11.30
N VAL A 34 56.78 32.16 12.60
CA VAL A 34 55.78 31.78 13.62
C VAL A 34 54.43 32.42 13.33
N LEU A 35 54.42 33.71 12.96
CA LEU A 35 53.18 34.42 12.64
C LEU A 35 52.47 33.80 11.43
N THR A 36 53.21 33.44 10.37
CA THR A 36 52.65 32.77 9.19
C THR A 36 52.13 31.38 9.50
N LEU A 37 52.80 30.64 10.39
CA LEU A 37 52.38 29.31 10.78
C LEU A 37 51.11 29.37 11.65
N VAL A 38 51.07 30.28 12.62
CA VAL A 38 49.86 30.54 13.42
C VAL A 38 48.70 30.95 12.52
N PHE A 39 48.93 31.89 11.59
CA PHE A 39 47.90 32.32 10.64
C PHE A 39 47.41 31.15 9.76
N SER A 40 48.32 30.32 9.25
CA SER A 40 47.95 29.12 8.48
C SER A 40 47.11 28.14 9.29
N THR A 41 47.50 27.85 10.54
CA THR A 41 46.69 26.96 11.40
C THR A 41 45.31 27.55 11.67
N LEU A 42 45.23 28.85 11.95
CA LEU A 42 43.97 29.55 12.19
C LEU A 42 43.05 29.51 10.96
N THR A 43 43.60 29.67 9.75
CA THR A 43 42.81 29.57 8.51
C THR A 43 42.23 28.17 8.31
N VAL A 44 43.00 27.11 8.58
CA VAL A 44 42.50 25.73 8.50
C VAL A 44 41.38 25.49 9.51
N PHE A 45 41.57 25.93 10.76
CA PHE A 45 40.53 25.81 11.80
C PHE A 45 39.25 26.57 11.44
N LEU A 46 39.36 27.77 10.86
CA LEU A 46 38.20 28.53 10.40
C LEU A 46 37.45 27.77 9.30
N ILE A 47 38.15 27.26 8.29
CA ILE A 47 37.55 26.48 7.21
C ILE A 47 36.85 25.23 7.77
N ASP A 48 37.51 24.49 8.66
CA ASP A 48 36.94 23.31 9.31
C ASP A 48 35.66 23.66 10.09
N TYR A 49 35.71 24.71 10.92
CA TYR A 49 34.56 25.19 11.69
C TYR A 49 33.36 25.57 10.80
N PHE A 50 33.60 26.31 9.72
CA PHE A 50 32.57 26.66 8.75
C PHE A 50 32.02 25.42 8.02
N SER A 51 32.90 24.51 7.59
CA SER A 51 32.50 23.28 6.88
C SER A 51 31.69 22.33 7.77
N MET A 52 32.02 22.27 9.06
CA MET A 52 31.33 21.45 10.05
C MET A 52 29.92 21.96 10.34
N ASN A 53 29.70 23.28 10.28
CA ASN A 53 28.37 23.85 10.46
C ASN A 53 27.42 23.45 9.30
N VAL A 54 27.90 23.51 8.04
CA VAL A 54 27.15 23.07 6.86
C VAL A 54 26.91 21.56 6.87
N THR A 55 27.93 20.79 7.25
CA THR A 55 27.86 19.33 7.34
C THR A 55 26.81 18.89 8.36
N ARG A 56 26.74 19.55 9.52
CA ARG A 56 25.75 19.28 10.57
C ARG A 56 24.31 19.48 10.07
N GLN A 57 24.04 20.51 9.26
CA GLN A 57 22.71 20.73 8.68
C GLN A 57 22.30 19.59 7.75
N LYS A 58 23.19 19.17 6.84
CA LYS A 58 22.93 18.02 5.95
C LYS A 58 22.68 16.73 6.73
N TYR A 59 23.42 16.49 7.80
CA TYR A 59 23.18 15.33 8.66
C TYR A 59 21.80 15.37 9.35
N ARG A 60 21.32 16.56 9.73
CA ARG A 60 19.99 16.72 10.32
C ARG A 60 18.90 16.49 9.28
N GLU A 61 19.03 17.10 8.11
CA GLU A 61 18.11 16.89 6.99
C GLU A 61 18.03 15.40 6.59
N LEU A 62 19.18 14.74 6.44
CA LEU A 62 19.23 13.33 6.07
C LEU A 62 18.62 12.43 7.16
N PHE A 63 18.84 12.76 8.44
CA PHE A 63 18.23 12.03 9.56
C PHE A 63 16.71 12.23 9.59
N ASP A 64 16.25 13.46 9.39
CA ASP A 64 14.83 13.80 9.34
C ASP A 64 14.15 13.13 8.14
N GLU A 65 14.78 13.12 6.96
CA GLU A 65 14.29 12.41 5.78
C GLU A 65 14.22 10.90 6.03
N ASN A 66 15.26 10.30 6.60
CA ASN A 66 15.24 8.87 6.93
C ASN A 66 14.12 8.52 7.91
N SER A 67 13.91 9.37 8.92
CA SER A 67 12.81 9.22 9.89
C SER A 67 11.43 9.34 9.20
N ARG A 68 11.27 10.33 8.31
CA ARG A 68 10.04 10.51 7.51
C ARG A 68 9.77 9.31 6.60
N GLN A 69 10.79 8.81 5.90
CA GLN A 69 10.68 7.63 5.04
C GLN A 69 10.28 6.40 5.84
N LYS A 70 10.88 6.17 7.02
CA LYS A 70 10.50 5.09 7.93
C LYS A 70 9.04 5.19 8.39
N GLN A 71 8.59 6.39 8.75
CA GLN A 71 7.18 6.62 9.11
C GLN A 71 6.23 6.35 7.93
N ALA A 72 6.60 6.78 6.72
CA ALA A 72 5.82 6.51 5.52
C ALA A 72 5.70 5.00 5.25
N ILE A 73 6.80 4.25 5.35
CA ILE A 73 6.81 2.78 5.21
C ILE A 73 5.88 2.14 6.25
N THR A 74 5.93 2.57 7.51
CA THR A 74 5.04 2.05 8.56
C THR A 74 3.57 2.33 8.24
N LYS A 75 3.23 3.54 7.78
CA LYS A 75 1.87 3.87 7.34
C LYS A 75 1.41 2.98 6.21
N TYR A 76 2.24 2.76 5.19
CA TYR A 76 1.92 1.87 4.07
C TYR A 76 1.69 0.42 4.53
N LYS A 77 2.51 -0.10 5.46
CA LYS A 77 2.29 -1.44 6.05
C LYS A 77 0.93 -1.56 6.74
N VAL A 78 0.54 -0.55 7.52
CA VAL A 78 -0.77 -0.53 8.18
C VAL A 78 -1.90 -0.48 7.15
N SER A 79 -1.79 0.38 6.14
CA SER A 79 -2.78 0.45 5.05
C SER A 79 -2.91 -0.85 4.27
N LEU A 80 -1.79 -1.53 3.96
CA LEU A 80 -1.79 -2.82 3.29
C LEU A 80 -2.43 -3.92 4.14
N ASN A 81 -2.13 -3.97 5.43
CA ASN A 81 -2.78 -4.92 6.34
C ASN A 81 -4.29 -4.68 6.43
N LYS A 82 -4.71 -3.41 6.49
CA LYS A 82 -6.14 -3.06 6.46
C LYS A 82 -6.81 -3.51 5.16
N LEU A 83 -6.15 -3.28 4.02
CA LEU A 83 -6.66 -3.73 2.73
C LEU A 83 -6.76 -5.26 2.67
N LYS A 84 -5.76 -5.97 3.19
CA LYS A 84 -5.78 -7.43 3.32
C LYS A 84 -6.99 -7.89 4.14
N THR A 85 -7.22 -7.30 5.31
CA THR A 85 -8.38 -7.65 6.15
C THR A 85 -9.69 -7.44 5.41
N ASN A 86 -9.87 -6.30 4.74
CA ASN A 86 -11.09 -6.05 3.95
C ASN A 86 -11.29 -7.09 2.83
N VAL A 87 -10.22 -7.48 2.13
CA VAL A 87 -10.28 -8.50 1.07
C VAL A 87 -10.60 -9.89 1.65
N ASP A 88 -10.05 -10.23 2.81
CA ASP A 88 -10.37 -11.47 3.53
C ASP A 88 -11.85 -11.49 3.99
N GLU A 89 -12.40 -10.34 4.41
CA GLU A 89 -13.83 -10.19 4.73
C GLU A 89 -14.72 -10.35 3.49
N PHE A 90 -14.36 -9.75 2.36
CA PHE A 90 -15.11 -9.91 1.10
C PHE A 90 -15.12 -11.35 0.60
N GLU A 91 -14.01 -12.05 0.72
CA GLU A 91 -13.97 -13.49 0.42
C GLU A 91 -14.95 -14.27 1.29
N THR A 92 -15.00 -13.95 2.59
CA THR A 92 -15.93 -14.58 3.53
C THR A 92 -17.39 -14.31 3.14
N TYR A 93 -17.72 -13.09 2.72
CA TYR A 93 -19.07 -12.77 2.24
C TYR A 93 -19.40 -13.51 0.94
N ALA A 94 -18.50 -13.50 -0.04
CA ALA A 94 -18.70 -14.23 -1.28
C ALA A 94 -18.91 -15.74 -1.02
N LYS A 95 -18.16 -16.33 -0.07
CA LYS A 95 -18.34 -17.72 0.35
C LYS A 95 -19.72 -17.97 0.97
N LYS A 96 -20.19 -17.08 1.85
CA LYS A 96 -21.54 -17.18 2.44
C LYS A 96 -22.63 -17.13 1.38
N ILE A 97 -22.52 -16.23 0.40
CA ILE A 97 -23.49 -16.11 -0.70
C ILE A 97 -23.49 -17.39 -1.54
N ASN A 98 -22.31 -17.92 -1.89
CA ASN A 98 -22.20 -19.19 -2.61
C ASN A 98 -22.90 -20.35 -1.88
N ILE A 99 -22.70 -20.45 -0.55
CA ILE A 99 -23.36 -21.47 0.27
C ILE A 99 -24.89 -21.30 0.24
N MET A 100 -25.39 -20.07 0.39
CA MET A 100 -26.83 -19.77 0.33
C MET A 100 -27.43 -20.06 -1.05
N ALA A 101 -26.67 -19.80 -2.12
CA ALA A 101 -27.05 -20.09 -3.50
C ALA A 101 -26.99 -21.60 -3.84
N GLY A 102 -26.48 -22.45 -2.95
CA GLY A 102 -26.27 -23.88 -3.22
C GLY A 102 -25.11 -24.17 -4.16
N LEU A 103 -24.27 -23.17 -4.48
CA LEU A 103 -23.10 -23.29 -5.33
C LEU A 103 -21.93 -23.84 -4.51
N LYS A 104 -21.93 -25.15 -4.28
CA LYS A 104 -20.86 -25.88 -3.56
C LYS A 104 -19.70 -26.33 -4.47
N SER A 105 -19.62 -25.85 -5.71
CA SER A 105 -18.69 -26.39 -6.71
C SER A 105 -17.23 -25.93 -6.49
N PRO A 106 -16.24 -26.85 -6.52
CA PRO A 106 -14.80 -26.55 -6.55
C PRO A 106 -14.35 -25.65 -7.71
N GLU A 107 -15.14 -25.51 -8.78
CA GLU A 107 -14.82 -24.61 -9.90
C GLU A 107 -15.00 -23.13 -9.57
N VAL A 108 -15.99 -22.79 -8.73
CA VAL A 108 -16.22 -21.43 -8.22
C VAL A 108 -15.31 -21.14 -7.02
N LEU A 109 -15.03 -22.18 -6.24
CA LEU A 109 -14.10 -22.18 -5.11
C LEU A 109 -12.69 -22.58 -5.55
N LYS A 110 -12.23 -22.15 -6.72
CA LYS A 110 -10.80 -22.23 -7.04
C LYS A 110 -10.10 -21.23 -6.13
N GLU A 111 -9.89 -21.62 -4.88
CA GLU A 111 -9.04 -20.92 -3.93
C GLU A 111 -7.74 -20.70 -4.69
N VAL A 112 -7.49 -19.44 -5.06
CA VAL A 112 -6.21 -19.07 -5.64
C VAL A 112 -5.19 -19.37 -4.54
N GLY A 113 -4.59 -20.56 -4.60
CA GLY A 113 -3.58 -20.99 -3.66
C GLY A 113 -2.40 -20.06 -3.82
N VAL A 114 -2.32 -18.99 -3.03
CA VAL A 114 -1.26 -17.99 -3.16
C VAL A 114 0.00 -18.40 -2.40
N GLY A 115 0.09 -19.65 -1.92
CA GLY A 115 1.32 -20.29 -1.41
C GLY A 115 2.20 -19.35 -0.59
N GLY A 116 1.90 -19.18 0.70
CA GLY A 116 2.73 -18.34 1.57
C GLY A 116 2.37 -18.57 3.03
N GLY A 117 3.11 -19.47 3.69
CA GLY A 117 2.99 -19.67 5.13
C GLY A 117 3.33 -18.37 5.86
N ASP A 118 2.40 -17.92 6.68
CA ASP A 118 2.64 -16.84 7.64
C ASP A 118 3.69 -17.36 8.63
N ARG A 119 4.95 -16.94 8.46
CA ARG A 119 5.97 -17.18 9.47
C ARG A 119 5.60 -16.32 10.66
N GLY A 120 4.91 -16.95 11.61
CA GLY A 120 4.42 -16.36 12.83
C GLY A 120 5.43 -15.42 13.47
N SER A 121 4.89 -14.28 13.92
CA SER A 121 5.52 -13.31 14.80
C SER A 121 6.36 -13.98 15.89
N GLY A 122 7.68 -13.93 15.76
CA GLY A 122 8.56 -14.50 16.79
C GLY A 122 10.06 -14.58 16.48
N GLN A 123 10.56 -13.88 15.47
CA GLN A 123 12.01 -13.85 15.21
C GLN A 123 12.50 -12.42 15.03
N GLU A 124 13.00 -11.86 16.13
CA GLU A 124 14.00 -10.79 16.09
C GLU A 124 15.20 -11.31 15.29
N LEU A 125 15.35 -10.84 14.05
CA LEU A 125 16.54 -11.10 13.24
C LEU A 125 16.97 -9.80 12.59
N GLY A 126 18.28 -9.59 12.70
CA GLY A 126 18.96 -8.33 12.51
C GLY A 126 18.75 -7.68 11.14
N SER A 127 18.84 -6.37 11.18
CA SER A 127 18.98 -5.45 10.07
C SER A 127 19.91 -5.96 8.97
N SER A 128 19.35 -6.31 7.81
CA SER A 128 19.85 -5.91 6.48
C SER A 128 18.96 -6.57 5.42
N SER A 129 18.38 -5.76 4.53
CA SER A 129 17.47 -6.19 3.47
C SER A 129 16.09 -6.70 3.91
N TYR A 130 15.33 -5.86 4.62
CA TYR A 130 13.86 -5.90 4.51
C TYR A 130 13.53 -5.38 3.10
N SER A 131 13.67 -6.26 2.12
CA SER A 131 13.62 -5.94 0.70
C SER A 131 12.26 -5.33 0.37
N GLN A 132 12.29 -4.22 -0.36
CA GLN A 132 11.11 -3.59 -0.97
C GLN A 132 10.23 -4.60 -1.73
N ASP A 133 10.84 -5.70 -2.18
CA ASP A 133 10.25 -6.92 -2.70
C ASP A 133 9.18 -7.56 -1.79
N ALA A 134 9.36 -7.61 -0.47
CA ALA A 134 8.37 -8.21 0.45
C ALA A 134 7.05 -7.43 0.47
N GLY A 135 7.10 -6.10 0.35
CA GLY A 135 5.91 -5.24 0.28
C GLY A 135 5.18 -5.34 -1.06
N LEU A 136 5.94 -5.39 -2.17
CA LEU A 136 5.39 -5.57 -3.51
C LEU A 136 4.73 -6.93 -3.68
N ASN A 137 5.41 -8.00 -3.23
CA ASN A 137 4.85 -9.34 -3.21
C ASN A 137 3.58 -9.39 -2.35
N HIS A 138 3.52 -8.66 -1.23
CA HIS A 138 2.30 -8.62 -0.41
C HIS A 138 1.12 -7.96 -1.12
N ALA A 139 1.35 -6.81 -1.76
CA ALA A 139 0.34 -6.11 -2.53
C ALA A 139 -0.16 -6.95 -3.72
N GLU A 140 0.75 -7.64 -4.43
CA GLU A 140 0.38 -8.52 -5.55
C GLU A 140 -0.51 -9.68 -5.09
N ARG A 141 -0.21 -10.29 -3.94
CA ARG A 141 -1.07 -11.36 -3.38
C ARG A 141 -2.49 -10.86 -3.08
N ILE A 142 -2.61 -9.67 -2.51
CA ILE A 142 -3.92 -9.04 -2.25
C ILE A 142 -4.65 -8.79 -3.57
N SER A 143 -3.95 -8.27 -4.58
CA SER A 143 -4.52 -8.02 -5.92
C SER A 143 -5.06 -9.29 -6.56
N ARG A 144 -4.25 -10.37 -6.61
CA ARG A 144 -4.67 -11.65 -7.18
C ARG A 144 -5.88 -12.25 -6.45
N LYS A 145 -5.94 -12.06 -5.12
CA LYS A 145 -7.09 -12.49 -4.32
C LYS A 145 -8.35 -11.69 -4.64
N ALA A 146 -8.22 -10.37 -4.76
CA ALA A 146 -9.32 -9.49 -5.18
C ALA A 146 -9.86 -9.87 -6.57
N ASP A 147 -8.98 -10.15 -7.54
CA ASP A 147 -9.38 -10.61 -8.88
C ASP A 147 -10.15 -11.95 -8.84
N GLY A 148 -9.77 -12.84 -7.94
CA GLY A 148 -10.47 -14.11 -7.72
C GLY A 148 -11.88 -13.91 -7.16
N ILE A 149 -12.03 -12.99 -6.20
CA ILE A 149 -13.33 -12.62 -5.63
C ILE A 149 -14.22 -11.97 -6.69
N ASP A 150 -13.67 -11.06 -7.51
CA ASP A 150 -14.40 -10.38 -8.58
C ASP A 150 -15.02 -11.36 -9.58
N LYS A 151 -14.24 -12.33 -10.06
CA LYS A 151 -14.73 -13.39 -10.96
C LYS A 151 -15.81 -14.27 -10.32
N ASN A 152 -15.67 -14.57 -9.04
CA ASN A 152 -16.69 -15.32 -8.29
C ASN A 152 -17.99 -14.51 -8.19
N LEU A 153 -17.91 -13.20 -7.91
CA LEU A 153 -19.07 -12.33 -7.86
C LEU A 153 -19.76 -12.18 -9.22
N ASP A 154 -19.03 -12.04 -10.33
CA ASP A 154 -19.64 -12.06 -11.68
C ASP A 154 -20.38 -13.37 -11.95
N THR A 155 -19.80 -14.51 -11.56
CA THR A 155 -20.46 -15.82 -11.67
C THR A 155 -21.75 -15.88 -10.86
N LEU A 156 -21.74 -15.35 -9.63
CA LEU A 156 -22.91 -15.27 -8.77
C LEU A 156 -24.01 -14.39 -9.37
N VAL A 157 -23.66 -13.23 -9.92
CA VAL A 157 -24.61 -12.33 -10.57
C VAL A 157 -25.31 -13.06 -11.72
N ARG A 158 -24.55 -13.69 -12.63
CA ARG A 158 -25.12 -14.45 -13.76
C ARG A 158 -26.00 -15.61 -13.29
N PHE A 159 -25.60 -16.29 -12.22
CA PHE A 159 -26.40 -17.36 -11.63
C PHE A 159 -27.76 -16.84 -11.15
N PHE A 160 -27.78 -15.75 -10.39
CA PHE A 160 -29.04 -15.17 -9.89
C PHE A 160 -29.90 -14.54 -10.98
N GLU A 161 -29.30 -13.95 -12.02
CA GLU A 161 -30.03 -13.45 -13.19
C GLU A 161 -30.76 -14.61 -13.90
N ASN A 162 -30.06 -15.71 -14.16
CA ASN A 162 -30.66 -16.90 -14.79
C ASN A 162 -31.75 -17.51 -13.90
N GLN A 163 -31.52 -17.59 -12.60
CA GLN A 163 -32.51 -18.12 -11.67
C GLN A 163 -33.76 -17.24 -11.62
N THR A 164 -33.58 -15.92 -11.59
CA THR A 164 -34.67 -14.93 -11.64
C THR A 164 -35.46 -15.05 -12.94
N ALA A 165 -34.78 -15.12 -14.08
CA ALA A 165 -35.42 -15.28 -15.38
C ALA A 165 -36.27 -16.56 -15.47
N LYS A 166 -35.72 -17.68 -14.97
CA LYS A 166 -36.44 -18.96 -14.92
C LYS A 166 -37.66 -18.92 -14.00
N LEU A 167 -37.54 -18.31 -12.83
CA LEU A 167 -38.67 -18.16 -11.90
C LEU A 167 -39.76 -17.25 -12.49
N ALA A 168 -39.38 -16.16 -13.13
CA ALA A 168 -40.31 -15.26 -13.81
C ALA A 168 -41.03 -15.94 -15.00
N SER A 169 -40.38 -16.91 -15.66
CA SER A 169 -40.98 -17.67 -16.77
C SER A 169 -41.68 -18.96 -16.33
N THR A 170 -41.73 -19.29 -15.04
CA THR A 170 -42.39 -20.51 -14.53
C THR A 170 -43.76 -20.14 -13.97
N PRO A 171 -44.89 -20.56 -14.59
CA PRO A 171 -46.22 -20.32 -14.05
C PRO A 171 -46.35 -21.00 -12.68
N ALA A 172 -46.65 -20.21 -11.65
CA ALA A 172 -46.80 -20.69 -10.27
C ALA A 172 -48.22 -20.51 -9.71
N ILE A 173 -49.13 -19.97 -10.52
CA ILE A 173 -50.51 -19.68 -10.15
C ILE A 173 -51.48 -20.27 -11.17
N TRP A 174 -52.76 -20.32 -10.82
CA TRP A 174 -53.82 -20.64 -11.76
C TRP A 174 -53.85 -19.60 -12.90
N PRO A 175 -53.96 -20.02 -14.17
CA PRO A 175 -53.99 -19.08 -15.30
C PRO A 175 -55.29 -18.27 -15.37
N THR A 176 -56.34 -18.70 -14.67
CA THR A 176 -57.62 -18.01 -14.54
C THR A 176 -58.34 -18.48 -13.28
N THR A 177 -59.31 -17.73 -12.78
CA THR A 177 -60.19 -18.16 -11.70
C THR A 177 -61.37 -18.98 -12.24
N GLY A 178 -61.63 -20.16 -11.66
CA GLY A 178 -62.68 -21.05 -12.15
C GLY A 178 -62.72 -22.41 -11.47
N TRP A 179 -63.58 -23.29 -11.96
CA TRP A 179 -63.76 -24.65 -11.44
C TRP A 179 -62.96 -25.65 -12.26
N LEU A 180 -62.20 -26.52 -11.59
CA LEU A 180 -61.51 -27.63 -12.25
C LEU A 180 -62.55 -28.65 -12.75
N THR A 181 -62.82 -28.65 -14.05
CA THR A 181 -63.76 -29.58 -14.67
C THR A 181 -63.08 -30.87 -15.08
N SER A 182 -61.77 -30.84 -15.32
CA SER A 182 -61.00 -32.04 -15.59
C SER A 182 -59.55 -31.92 -15.17
N ALA A 183 -59.10 -32.89 -14.39
CA ALA A 183 -57.74 -32.98 -13.89
C ALA A 183 -56.77 -33.60 -14.91
N PHE A 184 -55.49 -33.45 -14.61
CA PHE A 184 -54.40 -34.16 -15.27
C PHE A 184 -54.54 -35.67 -15.01
N GLY A 185 -54.34 -36.48 -16.05
CA GLY A 185 -54.39 -37.94 -15.93
C GLY A 185 -55.28 -38.61 -16.97
N SER A 186 -55.68 -39.85 -16.69
CA SER A 186 -56.37 -40.68 -17.65
C SER A 186 -57.89 -40.49 -17.63
N ARG A 187 -58.48 -40.10 -18.76
CA ARG A 187 -59.93 -39.85 -18.92
C ARG A 187 -60.38 -40.13 -20.35
N ILE A 188 -61.68 -40.03 -20.61
CA ILE A 188 -62.24 -40.15 -21.96
C ILE A 188 -61.90 -38.89 -22.73
N ASP A 189 -61.24 -39.05 -23.87
CA ASP A 189 -60.87 -37.96 -24.75
C ASP A 189 -62.13 -37.41 -25.46
N PRO A 190 -62.40 -36.09 -25.37
CA PRO A 190 -63.64 -35.50 -25.87
C PRO A 190 -63.73 -35.48 -27.41
N PHE A 191 -62.63 -35.67 -28.13
CA PHE A 191 -62.61 -35.67 -29.60
C PHE A 191 -62.75 -37.08 -30.19
N THR A 192 -62.17 -38.08 -29.53
CA THR A 192 -62.09 -39.46 -30.04
C THR A 192 -62.99 -40.45 -29.30
N GLY A 193 -63.50 -40.09 -28.12
CA GLY A 193 -64.33 -40.94 -27.27
C GLY A 193 -63.60 -42.13 -26.63
N LYS A 194 -62.27 -42.21 -26.75
CA LYS A 194 -61.45 -43.29 -26.20
C LYS A 194 -60.75 -42.85 -24.93
N LYS A 195 -60.37 -43.80 -24.08
CA LYS A 195 -59.56 -43.51 -22.88
C LYS A 195 -58.13 -43.12 -23.31
N ALA A 196 -57.69 -41.93 -22.92
CA ALA A 196 -56.35 -41.40 -23.17
C ALA A 196 -55.76 -40.78 -21.90
N PHE A 197 -54.46 -40.46 -21.91
CA PHE A 197 -53.81 -39.73 -20.83
C PHE A 197 -53.64 -38.27 -21.24
N HIS A 198 -54.17 -37.35 -20.44
CA HIS A 198 -54.17 -35.92 -20.72
C HIS A 198 -53.13 -35.21 -19.86
N TYR A 199 -52.25 -34.45 -20.52
CA TYR A 199 -51.13 -33.72 -19.90
C TYR A 199 -51.50 -32.30 -19.45
N GLY A 200 -52.78 -31.95 -19.46
CA GLY A 200 -53.30 -30.64 -19.09
C GLY A 200 -54.49 -30.76 -18.15
N ILE A 201 -54.93 -29.61 -17.67
CA ILE A 201 -56.11 -29.44 -16.82
C ILE A 201 -57.09 -28.50 -17.51
N ASP A 202 -58.38 -28.75 -17.33
CA ASP A 202 -59.43 -27.90 -17.88
C ASP A 202 -60.10 -27.14 -16.73
N ILE A 203 -60.18 -25.82 -16.86
CA ILE A 203 -60.77 -24.92 -15.87
C ILE A 203 -61.94 -24.21 -16.54
N ALA A 204 -63.15 -24.43 -16.04
CA ALA A 204 -64.31 -23.69 -16.50
C ALA A 204 -64.36 -22.32 -15.81
N SER A 205 -64.48 -21.27 -16.61
CA SER A 205 -64.59 -19.89 -16.15
C SER A 205 -65.67 -19.14 -16.92
N SER A 206 -66.15 -18.02 -16.37
CA SER A 206 -67.08 -17.11 -17.04
C SER A 206 -66.39 -16.42 -18.22
N PHE A 207 -67.15 -16.16 -19.30
CA PHE A 207 -66.64 -15.42 -20.45
C PHE A 207 -66.12 -14.04 -20.03
N GLY A 208 -64.93 -13.67 -20.50
CA GLY A 208 -64.28 -12.39 -20.16
C GLY A 208 -63.51 -12.36 -18.84
N ASN A 209 -63.35 -13.50 -18.16
CA ASN A 209 -62.50 -13.58 -16.97
C ASN A 209 -61.02 -13.68 -17.36
N SER A 210 -60.18 -12.91 -16.66
CA SER A 210 -58.72 -12.89 -16.77
C SER A 210 -58.12 -13.22 -15.41
#